data_AF-A0A7K0QMX9-F1
#
_entry.id   AF-A0A7K0QMX9-F1
#
_cell.length_a   1.000
_cell.length_b   1.000
_cell.length_c   1.000
_cell.angle_alpha   90.00
_cell.angle_beta   90.00
_cell.angle_gamma   90.00
#
_symmetry.space_group_name_H-M   'P 1'
#
loop_
_entity.id
_entity.type
_entity.pdbx_description
1 polymer ?
#
loop_
_entity_poly.entity_id
_entity_poly.type
_entity_poly.pdbx_seq_one_letter_code
_entity_poly.pdbx_strand_id
1 'polypeptide(L)' 'MSKAKFERTKPHVNIGTMGHIDHGKTTLTAAISKTLSEKGLAKYTPFDQIDKAPEEKARGITISIAHIEYE' A
#
# COMPACT_ATOMS: atom_id res chain seq x y z
N MET A 1 -16.05 15.87 -9.80
CA MET A 1 -14.98 15.75 -10.82
C MET A 1 -14.63 14.28 -10.93
N SER A 2 -14.85 13.64 -12.08
CA SER A 2 -14.45 12.25 -12.29
C SER A 2 -12.93 12.13 -12.14
N LYS A 3 -12.45 11.13 -11.38
CA LYS A 3 -11.02 10.81 -11.37
C LYS A 3 -10.59 10.56 -12.82
N ALA A 4 -9.43 11.12 -13.21
CA ALA A 4 -8.83 10.82 -14.50
C ALA A 4 -8.74 9.29 -14.66
N LYS A 5 -9.09 8.79 -15.86
CA LYS A 5 -9.01 7.36 -16.15
C LYS A 5 -7.54 6.96 -16.11
N PHE A 6 -7.20 6.00 -15.25
CA PHE A 6 -5.85 5.46 -15.20
C PHE A 6 -5.58 4.65 -16.48
N GLU A 7 -4.55 5.02 -17.23
CA GLU A 7 -4.15 4.32 -18.44
C GLU A 7 -3.07 3.28 -18.10
N ARG A 8 -3.42 2.00 -18.23
CA ARG A 8 -2.51 0.88 -17.98
C ARG A 8 -1.63 0.67 -19.22
N THR A 9 -0.45 1.28 -19.24
CA THR A 9 0.53 1.11 -20.32
C THR A 9 1.48 -0.06 -20.09
N LYS A 10 1.49 -0.63 -18.87
CA LYS A 10 2.37 -1.74 -18.47
C LYS A 10 1.56 -3.02 -18.19
N PRO A 11 2.18 -4.21 -18.33
CA PRO A 11 1.58 -5.45 -17.84
C PRO A 11 1.24 -5.34 -16.35
N HIS A 12 0.02 -5.70 -15.98
CA HIS A 12 -0.47 -5.58 -14.62
C HIS A 12 -0.47 -6.94 -13.91
N VAL A 13 0.03 -6.96 -12.67
CA VAL A 13 0.04 -8.15 -11.82
C VAL A 13 -0.55 -7.81 -10.45
N ASN A 14 -1.48 -8.66 -9.98
CA ASN A 14 -1.98 -8.58 -8.61
C ASN A 14 -1.01 -9.31 -7.67
N ILE A 15 -0.55 -8.64 -6.63
CA ILE A 15 0.29 -9.22 -5.58
C ILE A 15 -0.30 -8.91 -4.20
N GLY A 16 0.10 -9.68 -3.19
CA GLY A 16 -0.33 -9.48 -1.80
C GLY A 16 0.78 -9.82 -0.81
N THR A 17 0.83 -9.06 0.29
CA THR A 17 1.76 -9.30 1.41
C THR A 17 1.04 -10.10 2.49
N MET A 18 1.43 -11.37 2.70
CA MET A 18 0.80 -12.30 3.63
C MET A 18 1.81 -12.82 4.67
N GLY A 19 1.32 -13.24 5.85
CA GLY A 19 2.16 -13.73 6.95
C GLY A 19 1.55 -13.52 8.34
N HIS A 20 2.21 -14.05 9.37
CA HIS A 20 1.76 -13.98 10.77
C HIS A 20 1.68 -12.53 11.30
N ILE A 21 0.90 -12.30 12.36
CA ILE A 21 0.81 -11.00 13.03
C ILE A 21 2.20 -10.52 13.46
N ASP A 22 2.42 -9.21 13.42
CA ASP A 22 3.70 -8.54 13.73
C ASP A 22 4.92 -8.87 12.84
N HIS A 23 4.76 -9.65 11.77
CA HIS A 23 5.83 -9.88 10.80
C HIS A 23 6.06 -8.71 9.81
N GLY A 24 5.57 -7.51 10.13
CA GLY A 24 5.90 -6.29 9.39
C GLY A 24 5.28 -6.16 7.99
N LYS A 25 4.15 -6.82 7.71
CA LYS A 25 3.48 -6.77 6.40
C LYS A 25 3.21 -5.32 5.95
N THR A 26 2.54 -4.52 6.78
CA THR A 26 2.21 -3.11 6.50
C THR A 26 3.47 -2.26 6.33
N THR A 27 4.47 -2.45 7.20
CA THR A 27 5.75 -1.75 7.12
C THR A 27 6.47 -2.04 5.80
N LEU A 28 6.50 -3.31 5.38
CA LEU A 28 7.08 -3.72 4.10
C LEU A 28 6.33 -3.08 2.93
N THR A 29 5.00 -3.09 2.94
CA THR A 29 4.18 -2.46 1.91
C THR A 29 4.47 -0.95 1.80
N ALA A 30 4.55 -0.23 2.93
CA ALA A 30 4.93 1.18 2.94
C ALA A 30 6.35 1.39 2.38
N ALA A 31 7.31 0.55 2.75
CA ALA A 31 8.70 0.62 2.28
C ALA A 31 8.84 0.37 0.77
N ILE A 32 8.07 -0.57 0.20
CA ILE A 32 8.04 -0.81 -1.25
C ILE A 32 7.55 0.46 -1.96
N SER A 33 6.44 1.06 -1.52
CA SER A 33 5.91 2.27 -2.13
C SER A 33 6.91 3.44 -2.05
N LYS A 34 7.62 3.58 -0.92
CA LYS A 34 8.65 4.61 -0.73
C LYS A 34 9.80 4.41 -1.71
N THR A 35 10.33 3.19 -1.79
CA THR A 35 11.45 2.84 -2.67
C THR A 35 11.13 3.09 -4.14
N LEU A 36 9.91 2.77 -4.58
CA LEU A 36 9.47 3.03 -5.95
C LEU A 36 9.22 4.52 -6.21
N SER A 37 8.72 5.25 -5.21
CA SER A 37 8.52 6.70 -5.32
C SER A 37 9.84 7.47 -5.43
N GLU A 38 10.87 7.07 -4.68
CA GLU A 38 12.22 7.63 -4.78
C GLU A 38 12.84 7.41 -6.18
N LYS A 39 12.41 6.37 -6.90
CA LYS A 39 12.80 6.10 -8.28
C LYS A 39 11.90 6.80 -9.32
N GLY A 40 10.90 7.57 -8.89
CA GLY A 40 9.91 8.20 -9.77
C GLY A 40 8.95 7.22 -10.45
N LEU A 41 8.82 6.00 -9.92
CA LEU A 41 8.02 4.93 -10.52
C LEU A 41 6.61 4.81 -9.93
N ALA A 42 6.37 5.36 -8.74
CA ALA A 42 5.10 5.25 -8.03
C ALA A 42 4.86 6.44 -7.08
N LYS A 43 3.67 6.50 -6.50
CA LYS A 43 3.36 7.40 -5.38
C LYS A 43 3.64 6.72 -4.05
N TYR A 44 4.33 7.42 -3.16
CA TYR A 44 4.55 6.94 -1.80
C TYR A 44 3.23 6.85 -1.03
N THR A 45 2.99 5.71 -0.38
CA THR A 45 1.87 5.50 0.55
C THR A 45 2.43 5.20 1.95
N PRO A 46 2.28 6.13 2.91
CA PRO A 46 2.80 5.94 4.26
C PRO A 46 1.98 4.92 5.05
N PHE A 47 2.60 4.35 6.09
CA PHE A 47 2.02 3.27 6.91
C PHE A 47 0.60 3.60 7.43
N ASP A 48 0.40 4.82 7.88
CA ASP A 48 -0.86 5.32 8.47
C ASP A 48 -1.99 5.52 7.45
N GLN A 49 -1.67 5.49 6.15
CA GLN A 49 -2.65 5.44 5.06
C GLN A 49 -2.98 4.01 4.63
N ILE A 50 -2.14 3.03 4.98
CA ILE A 50 -2.39 1.61 4.77
C ILE A 50 -3.28 1.10 5.91
N ASP A 51 -2.84 1.28 7.15
CA ASP A 51 -3.62 1.01 8.37
C ASP A 51 -4.41 2.28 8.75
N LYS A 52 -5.43 2.59 7.94
CA LYS A 52 -6.17 3.85 8.04
C LYS A 52 -7.33 3.83 9.01
N ALA A 53 -7.87 2.65 9.36
CA ALA A 53 -9.03 2.59 10.22
C ALA A 53 -8.65 3.00 11.66
N PRO A 54 -9.51 3.76 12.38
CA PRO A 54 -9.26 4.16 13.76
C PRO A 54 -8.92 2.98 14.67
N GLU A 55 -9.58 1.84 14.45
CA GLU A 55 -9.39 0.61 15.21
C GLU A 55 -8.04 -0.05 14.92
N GLU A 56 -7.54 0.03 13.68
CA GLU A 56 -6.24 -0.50 13.26
C GLU A 56 -5.11 0.31 13.87
N LYS A 57 -5.22 1.64 13.86
CA LYS A 57 -4.22 2.54 14.48
C LYS A 57 -4.14 2.34 15.99
N ALA A 58 -5.28 2.14 16.66
CA ALA A 58 -5.32 1.91 18.10
C ALA A 58 -4.73 0.55 18.51
N ARG A 59 -4.83 -0.46 17.64
CA ARG A 59 -4.38 -1.83 17.93
C ARG A 59 -3.01 -2.18 17.34
N GLY A 60 -2.48 -1.38 16.42
CA GLY A 60 -1.21 -1.64 15.74
C GLY A 60 -1.23 -2.84 14.80
N ILE A 61 -2.43 -3.27 14.37
CA ILE A 61 -2.62 -4.44 13.51
C ILE A 61 -3.54 -4.10 12.35
N THR A 62 -3.25 -4.67 11.18
CA THR A 62 -4.15 -4.61 10.02
C THR A 62 -5.37 -5.51 10.26
N ILE A 63 -6.56 -4.95 10.11
CA ILE A 63 -7.84 -5.64 10.28
C ILE A 63 -8.53 -5.81 8.91
N SER A 64 -8.41 -4.81 8.05
CA SER A 64 -8.99 -4.75 6.71
C SER A 64 -7.90 -4.81 5.64
N ILE A 65 -8.23 -5.44 4.50
CA ILE A 65 -7.32 -5.47 3.35
C ILE A 65 -7.19 -4.05 2.78
N ALA A 66 -5.95 -3.57 2.66
CA ALA A 66 -5.61 -2.34 1.94
C ALA A 66 -5.22 -2.66 0.49
N HIS A 67 -5.73 -1.86 -0.45
CA HIS A 67 -5.34 -1.91 -1.86
C HIS A 67 -4.46 -0.72 -2.19
N ILE A 68 -3.29 -0.97 -2.78
CA ILE A 68 -2.30 0.04 -3.13
C ILE A 68 -1.82 -0.24 -4.56
N GLU A 69 -1.65 0.82 -5.35
CA GLU A 69 -1.05 0.76 -6.68
C GLU A 69 0.41 1.21 -6.62
N TYR A 70 1.28 0.50 -7.31
CA TYR A 70 2.72 0.80 -7.39
C TYR A 70 3.09 1.51 -8.70
N GLU A 71 2.16 2.32 -9.21
CA GLU A 71 2.28 3.13 -10.43
C GLU A 71 1.39 4.37 -10.31
#